data_AF-A0A8J3IRG8-F1
#
_entry.id   AF-A0A8J3IRG8-F1
#
_cell.length_a   1.000
_cell.length_b   1.000
_cell.length_c   1.000
_cell.angle_alpha   90.00
_cell.angle_beta   90.00
_cell.angle_gamma   90.00
#
_symmetry.space_group_name_H-M   'P 1'
#
loop_
_entity.id
_entity.type
_entity.pdbx_description
1 polymer ?
#
loop_
_entity_poly.entity_id
_entity_poly.type
_entity_poly.pdbx_seq_one_letter_code
_entity_poly.pdbx_strand_id
1 'polypeptide(L)'
;MSTASFDQTQYKLAQRQSWDSVASGWLTWWETFEQAGQTVSDHLIALARIAPGQQVLDIATGIGEPAMTAARQVGPTGGVTAFDLSPQMVMIARERAAALDIQNIVFHAGDAEQLDLQEASFDAILSRWGMMFFSNLVPTLDSMRRRLKRGGRLAAAVWSTAERAQVASLPLIVIGRHIQLQPPAPGTPGPFSLADIGHID
;
A
#
# COMPACT_ATOMS: atom_id res chain seq x y z
N MET A 1 18.56 -19.70 24.96
CA MET A 1 17.19 -19.80 24.41
C MET A 1 17.26 -19.26 22.99
N SER A 2 17.00 -20.10 21.99
CA SER A 2 17.04 -19.68 20.57
C SER A 2 15.88 -18.72 20.33
N THR A 3 16.16 -17.45 20.07
CA THR A 3 15.17 -16.51 19.54
C THR A 3 14.76 -17.03 18.17
N ALA A 4 13.53 -17.50 18.01
CA ALA A 4 13.01 -17.88 16.71
C ALA A 4 13.21 -16.72 15.74
N SER A 5 13.98 -16.94 14.66
CA SER A 5 14.21 -15.91 13.65
C SER A 5 12.89 -15.60 12.95
N PHE A 6 12.64 -14.32 12.65
CA PHE A 6 11.48 -13.88 11.89
C PHE A 6 11.40 -14.59 10.52
N ASP A 7 10.38 -15.43 10.33
CA ASP A 7 10.11 -16.13 9.07
C ASP A 7 9.27 -15.22 8.16
N GLN A 8 9.96 -14.59 7.21
CA GLN A 8 9.35 -13.66 6.25
C GLN A 8 8.33 -14.36 5.34
N THR A 9 8.55 -15.62 4.99
CA THR A 9 7.66 -16.37 4.10
C THR A 9 6.33 -16.62 4.81
N GLN A 10 6.38 -17.09 6.05
CA GLN A 10 5.19 -17.30 6.86
C GLN A 10 4.47 -15.98 7.16
N TYR A 11 5.22 -14.92 7.46
CA TYR A 11 4.65 -13.58 7.67
C TYR A 11 3.87 -13.08 6.44
N LYS A 12 4.43 -13.18 5.24
CA LYS A 12 3.76 -12.77 4.01
C LYS A 12 2.53 -13.62 3.69
N LEU A 13 2.61 -14.94 3.91
CA LEU A 13 1.46 -15.83 3.75
C LEU A 13 0.33 -15.46 4.70
N ALA A 14 0.65 -15.20 5.98
CA ALA A 14 -0.32 -14.75 6.97
C ALA A 14 -0.92 -13.39 6.61
N GLN A 15 -0.11 -12.44 6.11
CA GLN A 15 -0.60 -11.15 5.66
C GLN A 15 -1.56 -11.26 4.48
N ARG A 16 -1.21 -12.07 3.47
CA ARG A 16 -2.10 -12.36 2.34
C ARG A 16 -3.45 -12.89 2.82
N GLN A 17 -3.43 -13.94 3.66
CA GLN A 17 -4.65 -14.55 4.18
C GLN A 17 -5.48 -13.59 5.03
N SER A 18 -4.83 -12.76 5.85
CA SER A 18 -5.50 -11.76 6.67
C SER A 18 -6.22 -10.73 5.82
N TRP A 19 -5.55 -10.14 4.82
CA TRP A 19 -6.16 -9.18 3.90
C TRP A 19 -7.27 -9.79 3.05
N ASP A 20 -7.08 -11.03 2.59
CA ASP A 20 -8.12 -11.80 1.89
C ASP A 20 -9.39 -11.95 2.74
N SER A 21 -9.23 -12.23 4.04
CA SER A 21 -10.36 -12.48 4.95
C SER A 21 -11.21 -11.25 5.24
N VAL A 22 -10.64 -10.04 5.09
CA VAL A 22 -11.33 -8.77 5.39
C VAL A 22 -11.75 -8.00 4.13
N ALA A 23 -11.45 -8.53 2.94
CA ALA A 23 -11.70 -7.86 1.66
C ALA A 23 -13.18 -7.49 1.46
N SER A 24 -14.12 -8.35 1.86
CA SER A 24 -15.57 -8.05 1.79
C SER A 24 -15.98 -6.88 2.69
N GLY A 25 -15.30 -6.70 3.84
CA GLY A 25 -15.50 -5.55 4.72
C GLY A 25 -15.04 -4.26 4.04
N TRP A 26 -13.89 -4.29 3.37
CA TRP A 26 -13.43 -3.16 2.56
C TRP A 26 -14.40 -2.81 1.44
N LEU A 27 -14.91 -3.81 0.71
CA LEU A 27 -15.95 -3.59 -0.30
C LEU A 27 -17.25 -3.05 0.29
N THR A 28 -17.61 -3.41 1.52
CA THR A 28 -18.86 -2.91 2.14
C THR A 28 -18.75 -1.41 2.48
N TRP A 29 -17.56 -0.96 2.89
CA TRP A 29 -17.36 0.39 3.46
C TRP A 29 -16.47 1.29 2.61
N TRP A 30 -16.19 0.91 1.36
CA TRP A 30 -15.19 1.58 0.53
C TRP A 30 -15.43 3.07 0.37
N GLU A 31 -16.67 3.51 0.12
CA GLU A 31 -17.00 4.93 -0.07
C GLU A 31 -16.62 5.75 1.16
N THR A 32 -16.86 5.21 2.36
CA THR A 32 -16.51 5.86 3.62
C THR A 32 -14.99 5.97 3.77
N PHE A 33 -14.26 4.88 3.53
CA PHE A 33 -12.80 4.88 3.64
C PHE A 33 -12.13 5.76 2.60
N GLU A 34 -12.65 5.79 1.38
CA GLU A 34 -12.12 6.65 0.33
C GLU A 34 -12.40 8.11 0.61
N GLN A 35 -13.62 8.47 1.00
CA GLN A 35 -13.92 9.86 1.35
C GLN A 35 -13.03 10.35 2.50
N ALA A 36 -12.82 9.51 3.53
CA ALA A 36 -11.93 9.84 4.63
C ALA A 36 -10.45 9.92 4.22
N GLY A 37 -10.03 9.10 3.25
CA GLY A 37 -8.66 9.01 2.75
C GLY A 37 -8.32 9.93 1.57
N GLN A 38 -9.30 10.60 0.95
CA GLN A 38 -9.11 11.30 -0.32
C GLN A 38 -8.05 12.39 -0.24
N THR A 39 -8.05 13.20 0.83
CA THR A 39 -7.03 14.24 1.04
C THR A 39 -5.62 13.66 1.10
N VAL A 40 -5.46 12.44 1.65
CA VAL A 40 -4.17 11.75 1.67
C VAL A 40 -3.75 11.35 0.26
N SER A 41 -4.69 10.81 -0.53
CA SER A 41 -4.43 10.50 -1.95
C SER A 41 -4.03 11.75 -2.73
N ASP A 42 -4.79 12.83 -2.63
CA ASP A 42 -4.52 14.08 -3.36
C ASP A 42 -3.12 14.63 -3.04
N HIS A 43 -2.75 14.61 -1.76
CA HIS A 43 -1.41 15.03 -1.33
C HIS A 43 -0.31 14.10 -1.83
N LEU A 44 -0.55 12.79 -1.84
CA LEU A 44 0.40 11.80 -2.34
C LEU A 44 0.68 12.02 -3.83
N ILE A 45 -0.38 12.22 -4.62
CA ILE A 45 -0.32 12.53 -6.06
C ILE A 45 0.44 13.84 -6.31
N ALA A 46 0.17 14.87 -5.51
CA ALA A 46 0.88 16.16 -5.61
C ALA A 46 2.37 16.03 -5.28
N LEU A 47 2.74 15.30 -4.22
CA LEU A 47 4.13 15.07 -3.82
C LEU A 47 4.91 14.26 -4.86
N ALA A 48 4.27 13.26 -5.46
CA ALA A 48 4.80 12.47 -6.57
C ALA A 48 4.90 13.26 -7.88
N ARG A 49 4.23 14.43 -7.97
CA ARG A 49 4.15 15.27 -9.17
C ARG A 49 3.60 14.52 -10.39
N ILE A 50 2.53 13.76 -10.17
CA ILE A 50 1.88 13.01 -11.24
C ILE A 50 1.35 13.99 -12.30
N ALA A 51 1.73 13.74 -13.55
CA ALA A 51 1.39 14.55 -14.70
C ALA A 51 0.77 13.70 -15.83
N PRO A 52 0.00 14.31 -16.75
CA PRO A 52 -0.55 13.62 -17.92
C PRO A 52 0.52 12.87 -18.72
N GLY A 53 0.20 11.66 -19.19
CA GLY A 53 1.07 10.80 -19.99
C GLY A 53 2.09 9.96 -19.20
N GLN A 54 2.18 10.12 -17.88
CA GLN A 54 3.16 9.40 -17.07
C GLN A 54 2.78 7.93 -16.83
N GLN A 55 3.81 7.13 -16.54
CA GLN A 55 3.69 5.76 -16.06
C GLN A 55 3.88 5.72 -14.55
N VAL A 56 2.89 5.20 -13.82
CA VAL A 56 2.90 5.18 -12.36
C VAL A 56 2.83 3.74 -11.86
N LEU A 57 3.59 3.42 -10.83
CA LEU A 57 3.50 2.15 -10.13
C LEU A 57 2.89 2.38 -8.74
N ASP A 58 1.73 1.79 -8.46
CA ASP A 58 1.10 1.81 -7.14
C ASP A 58 1.34 0.49 -6.41
N ILE A 59 1.82 0.58 -5.18
CA ILE A 59 2.23 -0.58 -4.39
C ILE A 59 1.40 -0.68 -3.12
N ALA A 60 0.89 -1.90 -2.88
CA ALA A 60 -0.14 -2.19 -1.90
C ALA A 60 -1.40 -1.36 -2.19
N THR A 61 -1.91 -1.50 -3.42
CA THR A 61 -3.03 -0.72 -3.94
C THR A 61 -4.35 -1.00 -3.20
N GLY A 62 -4.42 -2.13 -2.47
CA GLY A 62 -5.64 -2.58 -1.81
C GLY A 62 -6.78 -2.69 -2.81
N ILE A 63 -7.89 -2.02 -2.50
CA ILE A 63 -9.07 -1.94 -3.38
C ILE A 63 -8.93 -0.88 -4.49
N GLY A 64 -7.74 -0.33 -4.74
CA GLY A 64 -7.41 0.42 -5.94
C GLY A 64 -7.13 1.92 -5.77
N GLU A 65 -7.01 2.43 -4.54
CA GLU A 65 -6.71 3.84 -4.28
C GLU A 65 -5.40 3.93 -3.48
N PRO A 66 -4.35 4.63 -4.00
CA PRO A 66 -4.41 5.80 -4.86
C PRO A 66 -4.31 5.56 -6.38
N ALA A 67 -4.23 4.31 -6.85
CA ALA A 67 -4.13 4.02 -8.28
C ALA A 67 -5.24 4.66 -9.12
N MET A 68 -6.48 4.71 -8.66
CA MET A 68 -7.60 5.34 -9.37
C MET A 68 -7.45 6.86 -9.49
N THR A 69 -7.09 7.56 -8.42
CA THR A 69 -6.77 8.99 -8.50
C THR A 69 -5.58 9.25 -9.43
N ALA A 70 -4.52 8.44 -9.35
CA ALA A 70 -3.37 8.53 -10.25
C ALA A 70 -3.77 8.32 -11.72
N ALA A 71 -4.59 7.33 -12.00
CA ALA A 71 -5.06 6.99 -13.34
C ALA A 71 -5.84 8.12 -14.00
N ARG A 72 -6.69 8.81 -13.24
CA ARG A 72 -7.38 10.03 -13.71
C ARG A 72 -6.38 11.15 -14.00
N GLN A 73 -5.38 11.35 -13.13
CA GLN A 73 -4.39 12.42 -13.26
C GLN A 73 -3.45 12.23 -14.46
N VAL A 74 -3.00 10.99 -14.74
CA VAL A 74 -2.16 10.72 -15.91
C VAL A 74 -2.95 10.74 -17.23
N GLY A 75 -4.26 10.62 -17.16
CA GLY A 75 -5.14 10.69 -18.33
C GLY A 75 -4.93 9.55 -19.33
N PRO A 76 -5.56 9.65 -20.52
CA PRO A 76 -5.68 8.53 -21.47
C PRO A 76 -4.35 8.13 -22.15
N THR A 77 -3.32 8.97 -22.09
CA THR A 77 -1.99 8.69 -22.65
C THR A 77 -1.01 8.14 -21.61
N GLY A 78 -1.37 8.15 -20.33
CA GLY A 78 -0.59 7.56 -19.26
C GLY A 78 -1.22 6.26 -18.76
N GLY A 79 -0.56 5.63 -17.78
CA GLY A 79 -1.02 4.36 -17.23
C GLY A 79 -0.54 4.13 -15.81
N VAL A 80 -1.27 3.29 -15.09
CA VAL A 80 -0.91 2.84 -13.75
C VAL A 80 -0.74 1.32 -13.74
N THR A 81 0.36 0.83 -13.20
CA THR A 81 0.53 -0.57 -12.81
C THR A 81 0.34 -0.65 -11.30
N ALA A 82 -0.56 -1.49 -10.81
CA ALA A 82 -0.94 -1.54 -9.41
C ALA A 82 -0.77 -2.95 -8.85
N PHE A 83 -0.05 -3.09 -7.73
CA PHE A 83 0.19 -4.37 -7.07
C PHE A 83 -0.44 -4.41 -5.68
N ASP A 84 -1.04 -5.54 -5.33
CA ASP A 84 -1.36 -5.88 -3.95
C ASP A 84 -1.05 -7.35 -3.68
N LEU A 85 -0.70 -7.67 -2.43
CA LEU A 85 -0.40 -9.05 -2.02
C LEU A 85 -1.67 -9.92 -2.01
N SER A 86 -2.84 -9.32 -1.75
CA SER A 86 -4.14 -9.98 -1.68
C SER A 86 -4.83 -10.04 -3.05
N PRO A 87 -5.08 -11.24 -3.60
CA PRO A 87 -5.88 -11.39 -4.82
C PRO A 87 -7.32 -10.88 -4.67
N GLN A 88 -7.89 -10.96 -3.47
CA GLN A 88 -9.26 -10.55 -3.19
C GLN A 88 -9.38 -9.02 -3.21
N MET A 89 -8.39 -8.31 -2.67
CA MET A 89 -8.29 -6.85 -2.82
C MET A 89 -8.15 -6.45 -4.29
N VAL A 90 -7.28 -7.12 -5.04
CA VAL A 90 -7.09 -6.87 -6.49
C VAL A 90 -8.36 -7.11 -7.29
N MET A 91 -9.11 -8.18 -6.98
CA MET A 91 -10.39 -8.46 -7.61
C MET A 91 -11.37 -7.30 -7.42
N ILE A 92 -11.53 -6.82 -6.18
CA ILE A 92 -12.36 -5.66 -5.87
C ILE A 92 -11.85 -4.41 -6.58
N ALA A 93 -10.53 -4.18 -6.61
CA ALA A 93 -9.95 -3.03 -7.29
C ALA A 93 -10.30 -3.00 -8.79
N ARG A 94 -10.28 -4.15 -9.45
CA ARG A 94 -10.71 -4.28 -10.85
C ARG A 94 -12.19 -3.97 -11.04
N GLU A 95 -13.05 -4.53 -10.20
CA GLU A 95 -14.50 -4.29 -10.27
C GLU A 95 -14.83 -2.81 -10.08
N ARG A 96 -14.18 -2.17 -9.11
CA ARG A 96 -14.31 -0.74 -8.83
C ARG A 96 -13.81 0.11 -9.98
N ALA A 97 -12.65 -0.20 -10.56
CA ALA A 97 -12.11 0.53 -11.70
C ALA A 97 -13.05 0.45 -12.90
N ALA A 98 -13.61 -0.73 -13.18
CA ALA A 98 -14.60 -0.93 -14.24
C ALA A 98 -15.89 -0.13 -13.98
N ALA A 99 -16.41 -0.13 -12.74
CA ALA A 99 -17.59 0.64 -12.37
C ALA A 99 -17.40 2.16 -12.50
N LEU A 100 -16.16 2.63 -12.39
CA LEU A 100 -15.76 4.04 -12.52
C LEU A 100 -15.29 4.41 -13.94
N ASP A 101 -15.38 3.48 -14.90
CA ASP A 101 -14.89 3.61 -16.29
C ASP A 101 -13.40 4.02 -16.38
N ILE A 102 -12.57 3.51 -15.45
CA ILE A 102 -11.13 3.71 -15.45
C ILE A 102 -10.46 2.50 -16.13
N GLN A 103 -9.91 2.74 -17.32
CA GLN A 103 -9.38 1.66 -18.19
C GLN A 103 -7.86 1.62 -18.26
N ASN A 104 -7.17 2.66 -17.77
CA ASN A 104 -5.72 2.81 -17.85
C ASN A 104 -4.99 2.32 -16.57
N ILE A 105 -5.51 1.27 -15.93
CA ILE A 105 -4.86 0.59 -14.79
C ILE A 105 -4.71 -0.90 -15.08
N VAL A 106 -3.51 -1.43 -14.86
CA VAL A 106 -3.24 -2.87 -14.83
C VAL A 106 -2.99 -3.31 -13.40
N PHE A 107 -3.89 -4.12 -12.85
CA PHE A 107 -3.76 -4.67 -11.50
C PHE A 107 -3.01 -6.02 -11.52
N HIS A 108 -2.25 -6.30 -10.46
CA HIS A 108 -1.53 -7.54 -10.25
C HIS A 108 -1.66 -7.99 -8.80
N ALA A 109 -1.98 -9.27 -8.59
CA ALA A 109 -1.83 -9.90 -7.29
C ALA A 109 -0.40 -10.43 -7.19
N GLY A 110 0.40 -9.89 -6.27
CA GLY A 110 1.81 -10.22 -6.18
C GLY A 110 2.53 -9.53 -5.02
N ASP A 111 3.69 -10.09 -4.66
CA ASP A 111 4.55 -9.53 -3.62
C ASP A 111 5.33 -8.33 -4.16
N ALA A 112 5.11 -7.16 -3.55
CA ALA A 112 5.83 -5.93 -3.87
C ALA A 112 7.33 -6.00 -3.62
N GLU A 113 7.81 -6.97 -2.83
CA GLU A 113 9.23 -7.21 -2.63
C GLU A 113 9.85 -8.04 -3.78
N GLN A 114 9.03 -8.60 -4.69
CA GLN A 114 9.44 -9.45 -5.82
C GLN A 114 8.89 -8.93 -7.16
N LEU A 115 9.16 -7.66 -7.45
CA LEU A 115 8.71 -7.01 -8.69
C LEU A 115 9.55 -7.44 -9.90
N ASP A 116 8.98 -8.33 -10.72
CA ASP A 116 9.47 -8.62 -12.08
C ASP A 116 8.96 -7.57 -13.07
N LEU A 117 9.49 -6.35 -12.93
CA LEU A 117 9.17 -5.19 -13.76
C LEU A 117 10.45 -4.63 -14.36
N GLN A 118 10.34 -4.08 -15.56
CA GLN A 118 11.45 -3.41 -16.24
C GLN A 118 12.00 -2.26 -15.39
N GLU A 119 13.32 -2.16 -15.31
CA GLU A 119 13.99 -1.04 -14.65
C GLU A 119 13.79 0.29 -15.41
N ALA A 120 13.87 1.41 -14.69
CA ALA A 120 13.71 2.76 -15.22
C ALA A 120 12.46 2.97 -16.11
N SER A 121 11.33 2.39 -15.74
CA SER A 121 10.08 2.38 -16.52
C SER A 121 8.99 3.30 -15.97
N PHE A 122 9.06 3.70 -14.70
CA PHE A 122 8.02 4.52 -14.05
C PHE A 122 8.50 5.94 -13.75
N ASP A 123 7.63 6.91 -13.99
CA ASP A 123 7.84 8.31 -13.61
C ASP A 123 7.59 8.53 -12.10
N ALA A 124 6.70 7.74 -11.52
CA ALA A 124 6.40 7.78 -10.10
C ALA A 124 6.05 6.41 -9.50
N ILE A 125 6.34 6.26 -8.20
CA ILE A 125 5.90 5.14 -7.36
C ILE A 125 5.06 5.70 -6.21
N LEU A 126 3.92 5.08 -5.96
CA LEU A 126 3.01 5.42 -4.86
C LEU A 126 2.90 4.23 -3.89
N SER A 127 2.74 4.52 -2.60
CA SER A 127 2.24 3.54 -1.64
C SER A 127 1.48 4.23 -0.52
N ARG A 128 0.18 3.97 -0.42
CA ARG A 128 -0.67 4.52 0.64
C ARG A 128 -0.95 3.43 1.67
N TRP A 129 -0.42 3.61 2.86
CA TRP A 129 -0.59 2.71 4.02
C TRP A 129 -0.15 1.25 3.79
N GLY A 130 0.75 1.01 2.84
CA GLY A 130 1.26 -0.32 2.52
C GLY A 130 2.66 -0.60 3.05
N MET A 131 3.61 0.32 2.80
CA MET A 131 5.04 0.11 3.08
C MET A 131 5.37 -0.28 4.54
N MET A 132 4.54 0.14 5.50
CA MET A 132 4.71 -0.23 6.92
C MET A 132 4.56 -1.72 7.22
N PHE A 133 4.02 -2.50 6.27
CA PHE A 133 3.86 -3.94 6.38
C PHE A 133 4.97 -4.73 5.66
N PHE A 134 5.93 -4.06 5.01
CA PHE A 134 7.02 -4.76 4.33
C PHE A 134 7.93 -5.46 5.34
N SER A 135 8.25 -6.70 5.02
CA SER A 135 9.17 -7.54 5.79
C SER A 135 10.64 -7.22 5.49
N ASN A 136 10.93 -6.67 4.30
CA ASN A 136 12.27 -6.22 3.90
C ASN A 136 12.21 -4.81 3.31
N LEU A 137 12.04 -3.78 4.14
CA LEU A 137 11.87 -2.42 3.66
C LEU A 137 13.03 -1.93 2.77
N VAL A 138 14.28 -2.02 3.24
CA VAL A 138 15.44 -1.46 2.53
C VAL A 138 15.68 -2.13 1.16
N PRO A 139 15.76 -3.48 1.04
CA PRO A 139 15.90 -4.13 -0.26
C PRO A 139 14.72 -3.82 -1.21
N THR A 140 13.52 -3.67 -0.65
CA THR A 140 12.32 -3.36 -1.43
C THR A 140 12.37 -1.93 -1.96
N LEU A 141 12.78 -0.96 -1.13
CA LEU A 141 13.01 0.42 -1.54
C LEU A 141 14.09 0.52 -2.62
N ASP A 142 15.18 -0.23 -2.49
CA ASP A 142 16.22 -0.29 -3.51
C ASP A 142 15.70 -0.86 -4.83
N SER A 143 14.87 -1.91 -4.76
CA SER A 143 14.18 -2.46 -5.93
C SER A 143 13.31 -1.40 -6.59
N MET A 144 12.41 -0.76 -5.83
CA MET A 144 11.54 0.32 -6.30
C MET A 144 12.35 1.46 -6.94
N ARG A 145 13.44 1.89 -6.30
CA ARG A 145 14.31 2.95 -6.82
C ARG A 145 14.88 2.61 -8.20
N ARG A 146 15.23 1.35 -8.46
CA ARG A 146 15.71 0.91 -9.79
C ARG A 146 14.61 0.94 -10.86
N ARG A 147 13.34 0.85 -10.47
CA ARG A 147 12.19 0.92 -11.40
C ARG A 147 11.81 2.36 -11.77
N LEU A 148 12.27 3.35 -10.99
CA LEU A 148 12.09 4.77 -11.32
C LEU A 148 12.99 5.21 -12.48
N LYS A 149 12.41 5.96 -13.42
CA LYS A 149 13.15 6.77 -14.39
C LYS A 149 14.05 7.79 -13.68
N ARG A 150 15.06 8.29 -14.38
CA ARG A 150 15.85 9.43 -13.89
C ARG A 150 14.94 10.62 -13.60
N GLY A 151 14.99 11.15 -12.38
CA GLY A 151 14.14 12.25 -11.93
C GLY A 151 12.74 11.82 -11.45
N GLY A 152 12.43 10.53 -11.51
CA GLY A 152 11.19 9.97 -10.97
C GLY A 152 11.13 10.04 -9.44
N ARG A 153 9.93 9.87 -8.89
CA ARG A 153 9.65 10.11 -7.46
C ARG A 153 8.94 8.93 -6.82
N LEU A 154 9.34 8.59 -5.60
CA LEU A 154 8.54 7.77 -4.71
C LEU A 154 7.82 8.68 -3.72
N ALA A 155 6.51 8.51 -3.58
CA ALA A 155 5.72 9.14 -2.52
C ALA A 155 4.98 8.06 -1.73
N ALA A 156 5.06 8.13 -0.40
CA ALA A 156 4.39 7.18 0.47
C ALA A 156 3.65 7.89 1.60
N ALA A 157 2.52 7.31 2.03
CA ALA A 157 1.80 7.72 3.22
C ALA A 157 1.81 6.56 4.22
N VAL A 158 2.28 6.83 5.44
CA VAL A 158 2.34 5.86 6.54
C VAL A 158 1.69 6.48 7.78
N TRP A 159 1.24 5.64 8.72
CA TRP A 159 0.74 6.16 9.99
C TRP A 159 1.90 6.63 10.85
N SER A 160 1.68 7.74 11.55
CA SER A 160 2.55 8.19 12.64
C SER A 160 2.34 7.30 13.87
N THR A 161 2.86 7.72 15.04
CA THR A 161 2.70 6.93 16.27
C THR A 161 1.23 6.76 16.63
N ALA A 162 0.91 5.73 17.42
CA ALA A 162 -0.47 5.41 17.79
C ALA A 162 -1.18 6.59 18.49
N GLU A 163 -0.45 7.45 19.20
CA GLU A 163 -1.00 8.64 19.86
C GLU A 163 -1.46 9.71 18.86
N ARG A 164 -0.77 9.80 17.72
CA ARG A 164 -1.04 10.79 16.66
C ARG A 164 -2.01 10.28 15.60
N ALA A 165 -1.99 8.97 15.33
CA ALA A 165 -2.85 8.33 14.34
C ALA A 165 -4.12 7.75 14.99
N GLN A 166 -4.92 8.59 15.66
CA GLN A 166 -6.09 8.16 16.43
C GLN A 166 -7.15 7.43 15.60
N VAL A 167 -7.29 7.78 14.31
CA VAL A 167 -8.17 7.06 13.37
C VAL A 167 -7.78 5.58 13.26
N ALA A 168 -6.48 5.27 13.28
CA ALA A 168 -5.99 3.90 13.23
C ALA A 168 -5.94 3.24 14.61
N SER A 169 -5.58 3.99 15.66
CA SER A 169 -5.32 3.41 16.98
C SER A 169 -6.56 3.24 17.86
N LEU A 170 -7.55 4.14 17.79
CA LEU A 170 -8.73 4.08 18.66
C LEU A 170 -9.56 2.80 18.47
N PRO A 171 -9.87 2.34 17.23
CA PRO A 171 -10.58 1.07 17.04
C PRO A 171 -9.82 -0.11 17.65
N LEU A 172 -8.50 -0.18 17.44
CA LEU A 172 -7.64 -1.22 18.00
C LEU A 172 -7.65 -1.21 19.53
N ILE A 173 -7.54 -0.03 20.15
CA ILE A 173 -7.58 0.15 21.61
C ILE A 173 -8.93 -0.29 22.17
N VAL A 174 -10.04 0.11 21.54
CA VAL A 174 -11.38 -0.23 22.01
C VAL A 174 -11.63 -1.72 21.89
N ILE A 175 -11.34 -2.32 20.72
CA ILE A 175 -11.49 -3.76 20.49
C ILE A 175 -10.62 -4.55 21.47
N GLY A 176 -9.35 -4.15 21.66
CA GLY A 176 -8.41 -4.80 22.57
C GLY A 176 -8.81 -4.76 24.05
N ARG A 177 -9.78 -3.93 24.45
CA ARG A 177 -10.38 -3.99 25.81
C ARG A 177 -11.42 -5.10 25.95
N HIS A 178 -12.00 -5.54 24.83
CA HIS A 178 -13.10 -6.51 24.81
C HIS A 178 -12.65 -7.90 24.32
N ILE A 179 -11.51 -7.97 23.63
CA ILE A 179 -10.87 -9.23 23.25
C ILE A 179 -9.41 -9.23 23.70
N GLN A 180 -8.91 -10.38 24.16
CA GLN A 180 -7.49 -10.53 24.48
C GLN A 180 -6.67 -10.55 23.17
N LEU A 181 -6.32 -9.36 22.67
CA LEU A 181 -5.37 -9.24 21.57
C LEU A 181 -3.98 -9.60 22.08
N GLN A 182 -3.36 -10.62 21.47
CA GLN A 182 -1.95 -10.87 21.70
C GLN A 182 -1.14 -9.78 21.00
N PRO A 183 -0.14 -9.18 21.69
CA PRO A 183 0.76 -8.26 21.03
C PRO A 183 1.54 -9.01 19.94
N PRO A 184 1.82 -8.36 18.79
CA PRO A 184 2.65 -8.97 17.76
C PRO A 184 4.05 -9.27 18.31
N ALA A 185 4.71 -10.28 17.73
CA ALA A 185 6.07 -10.63 18.13
C ALA A 185 7.03 -9.44 17.89
N PRO A 186 8.04 -9.23 18.74
CA PRO A 186 9.02 -8.16 18.56
C PRO A 186 9.63 -8.18 17.14
N GLY A 187 9.74 -7.02 16.50
CA GLY A 187 10.28 -6.88 15.14
C GLY A 187 9.30 -7.23 14.01
N THR A 188 8.05 -7.61 14.32
CA THR A 188 7.02 -7.82 13.28
C THR A 188 6.56 -6.47 12.72
N PRO A 189 6.59 -6.27 11.39
CA PRO A 189 6.03 -5.05 10.79
C PRO A 189 4.52 -4.94 11.03
N GLY A 190 4.01 -3.71 11.04
CA GLY A 190 2.64 -3.41 11.37
C GLY A 190 2.29 -1.94 11.15
N PRO A 191 1.06 -1.53 11.52
CA PRO A 191 0.54 -0.21 11.18
C PRO A 191 1.38 0.98 11.67
N PHE A 192 2.27 0.81 12.63
CA PHE A 192 3.08 1.90 13.18
C PHE A 192 4.59 1.67 13.00
N SER A 193 5.01 0.68 12.23
CA SER A 193 6.42 0.31 12.10
C SER A 193 7.30 1.34 11.40
N LEU A 194 6.70 2.30 10.67
CA LEU A 194 7.40 3.44 10.07
C LEU A 194 7.03 4.78 10.75
N ALA A 195 6.53 4.72 11.99
CA ALA A 195 6.22 5.92 12.76
C ALA A 195 7.47 6.66 13.28
N ASP A 196 8.59 5.94 13.41
CA ASP A 196 9.88 6.49 13.81
C ASP A 196 10.75 6.81 12.58
N ILE A 197 11.10 8.08 12.43
CA ILE A 197 11.97 8.57 11.35
C ILE A 197 13.43 8.12 11.49
N GLY A 198 13.85 7.60 12.65
CA GLY A 198 15.21 7.11 12.89
C GLY A 198 15.48 5.67 12.43
N HIS A 199 14.48 4.97 11.86
CA HIS A 199 14.59 3.56 11.44
C HIS A 199 14.96 3.39 9.95
N ILE A 200 15.27 4.49 9.24
CA ILE A 200 15.63 4.50 7.83
C ILE A 200 17.06 5.04 7.69
N ASP A 201 18.02 4.35 8.31
CA ASP A 201 19.48 4.58 8.14
C ASP A 201 20.14 3.34 7.53
#